data_AF-A0A7J4K9E6-F1
#
_entry.id   AF-A0A7J4K9E6-F1
#
_cell.length_a   1.000
_cell.length_b   1.000
_cell.length_c   1.000
_cell.angle_alpha   90.00
_cell.angle_beta   90.00
_cell.angle_gamma   90.00
#
_symmetry.space_group_name_H-M   'P 1'
#
loop_
_entity.id
_entity.type
_entity.pdbx_description
1 polymer ?
#
loop_
_entity_poly.entity_id
_entity_poly.type
_entity_poly.pdbx_seq_one_letter_code
_entity_poly.pdbx_strand_id
1 'polypeptide(L)'
;VRCSSYKTLPTMQDKVEKQMILCTKLRAVDEHDVARLIIERHFIRDIKGNLRKFSTQQFRCVSCNEKYRRPTLKGNCSKCFGKIIFTISEGSVMKYLEPSISLANKYNIPPYLKQTLELAKQMAEMVFGKEKEKQEGLGKWFG
;
A
#
# COMPACT_ATOMS: atom_id res chain seq x y z
N VAL A 1 16.70 17.94 -24.08
CA VAL A 1 15.44 17.16 -24.27
C VAL A 1 14.32 17.83 -23.50
N ARG A 2 13.18 18.18 -24.12
CA ARG A 2 11.99 18.66 -23.39
C ARG A 2 11.34 17.47 -22.68
N CYS A 3 11.55 17.35 -21.37
CA CYS A 3 10.99 16.29 -20.55
C CYS A 3 9.77 16.81 -19.78
N SER A 4 8.70 16.01 -19.73
CA SER A 4 7.56 16.29 -18.86
C SER A 4 7.99 16.30 -17.39
N SER A 5 7.44 17.23 -16.60
CA SER A 5 7.65 17.30 -15.15
C SER A 5 7.28 16.00 -14.43
N TYR A 6 6.40 15.18 -14.99
CA TYR A 6 6.10 13.86 -14.41
C TYR A 6 7.34 12.95 -14.30
N LYS A 7 8.30 13.08 -15.24
CA LYS A 7 9.54 12.28 -15.23
C LYS A 7 10.57 12.77 -14.21
N THR A 8 10.47 14.02 -13.76
CA THR A 8 11.38 14.57 -12.75
C THR A 8 10.94 14.23 -11.32
N LEU A 9 9.71 13.76 -11.13
CA LEU A 9 9.18 13.36 -9.82
C LEU A 9 9.52 11.89 -9.53
N PRO A 10 10.27 11.57 -8.46
CA PRO A 10 10.76 10.22 -8.23
C PRO A 10 9.67 9.30 -7.66
N THR A 11 8.87 9.76 -6.70
CA THR A 11 7.88 8.90 -6.03
C THR A 11 6.46 9.11 -6.54
N MET A 12 5.60 8.10 -6.37
CA MET A 12 4.18 8.22 -6.68
C MET A 12 3.46 9.19 -5.74
N GLN A 13 3.93 9.32 -4.50
CA GLN A 13 3.41 10.29 -3.55
C GLN A 13 3.65 11.72 -4.06
N ASP A 14 4.87 12.03 -4.49
CA ASP A 14 5.21 13.35 -5.07
C ASP A 14 4.35 13.65 -6.30
N LYS A 15 4.13 12.65 -7.16
CA LYS A 15 3.30 12.78 -8.37
C LYS A 15 1.86 13.15 -8.02
N VAL A 16 1.28 12.46 -7.06
CA VAL A 16 -0.10 12.69 -6.62
C VAL A 16 -0.20 14.04 -5.92
N GLU A 17 0.76 14.40 -5.08
CA GLU A 17 0.80 15.70 -4.41
C GLU A 17 0.87 16.86 -5.43
N LYS A 18 1.79 16.78 -6.40
CA LYS A 18 1.91 17.81 -7.46
C LYS A 18 0.67 17.86 -8.35
N GLN A 19 0.06 16.71 -8.64
CA GLN A 19 -1.22 16.65 -9.35
C GLN A 19 -2.32 17.38 -8.57
N MET A 20 -2.42 17.15 -7.25
CA MET A 20 -3.42 17.82 -6.42
C MET A 20 -3.17 19.33 -6.29
N ILE A 21 -1.90 19.76 -6.17
CA ILE A 21 -1.52 21.19 -6.18
C ILE A 21 -1.92 21.87 -7.50
N LEU A 22 -1.84 21.14 -8.62
CA LEU A 22 -2.30 21.65 -9.91
C LEU A 22 -3.83 21.79 -9.90
N CYS A 23 -4.56 20.80 -9.38
CA CYS A 23 -6.03 20.84 -9.31
C CYS A 23 -6.50 22.07 -8.52
N THR A 24 -5.89 22.38 -7.37
CA THR A 24 -6.26 23.55 -6.55
C THR A 24 -5.99 24.90 -7.24
N LYS A 25 -5.18 24.93 -8.31
CA LYS A 25 -4.91 26.15 -9.09
C LYS A 25 -5.83 26.30 -10.31
N LEU A 26 -6.46 25.21 -10.76
CA LEU A 26 -7.27 25.20 -11.97
C LEU A 26 -8.74 25.43 -11.62
N ARG A 27 -9.33 26.47 -12.19
CA ARG A 27 -10.76 26.79 -12.00
C ARG A 27 -11.72 25.76 -12.61
N ALA A 28 -11.26 24.98 -13.60
CA ALA A 28 -12.09 24.03 -14.35
C ALA A 28 -12.16 22.64 -13.71
N VAL A 29 -11.46 22.41 -12.59
CA VAL A 29 -11.29 21.09 -11.98
C VAL A 29 -11.79 21.16 -10.54
N ASP A 30 -12.61 20.20 -10.15
CA ASP A 30 -12.99 19.99 -8.75
C ASP A 30 -11.96 19.06 -8.07
N GLU A 31 -11.19 19.62 -7.13
CA GLU A 31 -10.19 18.86 -6.37
C GLU A 31 -10.79 17.72 -5.54
N HIS A 32 -12.03 17.86 -5.05
CA HIS A 32 -12.69 16.84 -4.24
C HIS A 32 -13.03 15.62 -5.10
N ASP A 33 -13.56 15.85 -6.30
CA ASP A 33 -13.89 14.76 -7.23
C ASP A 33 -12.62 14.06 -7.75
N VAL A 34 -11.57 14.82 -8.04
CA VAL A 34 -10.28 14.22 -8.45
C VAL A 34 -9.70 13.35 -7.34
N ALA A 35 -9.69 13.84 -6.09
CA ALA A 35 -9.23 13.05 -4.95
C ALA A 35 -10.04 11.76 -4.78
N ARG A 36 -11.38 11.85 -4.90
CA ARG A 36 -12.28 10.70 -4.87
C ARG A 36 -11.93 9.69 -5.96
N LEU A 37 -11.77 10.14 -7.20
CA LEU A 37 -11.48 9.29 -8.34
C LEU A 37 -10.13 8.58 -8.22
N ILE A 38 -9.10 9.27 -7.75
CA ILE A 38 -7.77 8.68 -7.51
C ILE A 38 -7.89 7.51 -6.52
N ILE A 39 -8.57 7.75 -5.40
CA ILE A 39 -8.68 6.73 -4.35
C ILE A 39 -9.57 5.57 -4.80
N GLU A 40 -10.75 5.86 -5.36
CA GLU A 40 -11.73 4.85 -5.74
C GLU A 40 -11.26 3.96 -6.90
N ARG A 41 -10.68 4.57 -7.94
CA ARG A 41 -10.32 3.85 -9.17
C ARG A 41 -8.92 3.27 -9.14
N HIS A 42 -7.98 3.88 -8.43
CA HIS A 42 -6.60 3.43 -8.40
C HIS A 42 -6.22 2.81 -7.06
N PHE A 43 -6.18 3.59 -5.98
CA PHE A 43 -5.57 3.13 -4.74
C PHE A 43 -6.34 1.99 -4.07
N ILE A 44 -7.66 2.12 -3.90
CA ILE A 44 -8.48 1.08 -3.27
C ILE A 44 -8.41 -0.23 -4.05
N ARG A 45 -8.42 -0.16 -5.39
CA ARG A 45 -8.34 -1.35 -6.24
C ARG A 45 -6.99 -2.04 -6.11
N ASP A 46 -5.91 -1.27 -6.07
CA ASP A 46 -4.55 -1.81 -5.93
C ASP A 46 -4.34 -2.42 -4.54
N ILE A 47 -4.73 -1.73 -3.46
CA ILE A 47 -4.63 -2.24 -2.08
C ILE A 47 -5.41 -3.55 -1.94
N LYS A 48 -6.69 -3.57 -2.32
CA LYS A 48 -7.53 -4.79 -2.23
C LYS A 48 -7.01 -5.91 -3.13
N GLY A 49 -6.55 -5.56 -4.33
CA GLY A 49 -5.96 -6.51 -5.28
C GLY A 49 -4.69 -7.15 -4.75
N ASN A 50 -3.79 -6.36 -4.17
CA ASN A 50 -2.54 -6.84 -3.60
C ASN A 50 -2.77 -7.62 -2.31
N LEU A 51 -3.69 -7.21 -1.43
CA LEU A 51 -4.10 -7.99 -0.26
C LEU A 51 -4.64 -9.38 -0.65
N ARG A 52 -5.57 -9.43 -1.62
CA ARG A 52 -6.12 -10.70 -2.12
C ARG A 52 -5.04 -11.57 -2.74
N LYS A 53 -4.14 -11.00 -3.55
CA LYS A 53 -3.05 -11.77 -4.15
C LYS A 53 -2.06 -12.23 -3.10
N PHE A 54 -1.77 -11.44 -2.08
CA PHE A 54 -0.85 -11.78 -0.99
C PHE A 54 -1.32 -13.02 -0.23
N SER A 55 -2.62 -13.14 0.06
CA SER A 55 -3.16 -14.32 0.75
C SER A 55 -3.16 -15.59 -0.11
N THR A 56 -3.22 -15.45 -1.45
CA THR A 56 -3.22 -16.59 -2.40
C THR A 56 -1.90 -16.76 -3.16
N GLN A 57 -0.84 -16.07 -2.76
CA GLN A 57 0.38 -15.98 -3.55
C GLN A 57 1.14 -17.31 -3.64
N GLN A 58 1.95 -17.43 -4.68
CA GLN A 58 2.99 -18.47 -4.76
C GLN A 58 4.28 -17.95 -4.12
N PHE A 59 5.17 -18.90 -3.83
CA PHE A 59 6.49 -18.64 -3.29
C PHE A 59 7.54 -18.94 -4.36
N ARG A 60 8.65 -18.21 -4.34
CA ARG A 60 9.75 -18.46 -5.28
C ARG A 60 11.08 -18.64 -4.56
N CYS A 61 11.95 -19.48 -5.09
CA CYS A 61 13.34 -19.54 -4.66
C CYS A 61 14.13 -18.35 -5.21
N VAL A 62 14.97 -17.74 -4.38
CA VAL A 62 15.84 -16.62 -4.79
C VAL A 62 16.93 -17.08 -5.77
N SER A 63 17.49 -18.26 -5.56
CA SER A 63 18.65 -18.75 -6.33
C SER A 63 18.27 -19.33 -7.70
N CYS A 64 17.19 -20.11 -7.79
CA CYS A 64 16.83 -20.84 -9.02
C CYS A 64 15.45 -20.48 -9.59
N ASN A 65 14.71 -19.54 -8.97
CA ASN A 65 13.37 -19.11 -9.38
C ASN A 65 12.29 -20.20 -9.47
N GLU A 66 12.54 -21.40 -8.92
CA GLU A 66 11.52 -22.45 -8.79
C GLU A 66 10.33 -21.93 -7.97
N LYS A 67 9.11 -22.22 -8.45
CA LYS A 67 7.86 -21.71 -7.88
C LYS A 67 7.12 -22.80 -7.12
N TYR A 68 6.65 -22.45 -5.93
CA TYR A 68 5.91 -23.36 -5.06
C TYR A 68 4.56 -22.76 -4.70
N ARG A 69 3.50 -23.57 -4.79
CA ARG A 69 2.17 -23.18 -4.29
C ARG A 69 2.15 -23.07 -2.76
N ARG A 70 2.92 -23.90 -2.06
CA ARG A 70 3.10 -23.89 -0.61
C ARG A 70 4.59 -24.06 -0.30
N PRO A 71 5.13 -23.39 0.73
CA PRO A 71 6.52 -23.58 1.11
C PRO A 71 6.75 -25.03 1.53
N THR A 72 7.97 -25.53 1.29
CA THR A 72 8.37 -26.87 1.70
C THR A 72 8.44 -26.95 3.23
N LEU A 73 8.18 -28.13 3.81
CA LEU A 73 8.29 -28.32 5.27
C LEU A 73 9.72 -28.10 5.78
N LYS A 74 10.73 -28.31 4.93
CA LYS A 74 12.14 -28.03 5.23
C LYS A 74 12.49 -26.54 5.23
N GLY A 75 11.58 -25.65 4.78
CA GLY A 75 11.82 -24.21 4.67
C GLY A 75 12.70 -23.77 3.49
N ASN A 76 13.38 -24.71 2.82
CA ASN A 76 14.32 -24.43 1.73
C ASN A 76 13.85 -25.02 0.39
N CYS A 77 14.35 -24.47 -0.71
CA CYS A 77 14.08 -24.96 -2.06
C CYS A 77 14.49 -26.43 -2.21
N SER A 78 13.60 -27.28 -2.76
CA SER A 78 13.88 -28.71 -2.93
C SER A 78 14.94 -29.00 -3.99
N LYS A 79 15.17 -28.09 -4.94
CA LYS A 79 16.15 -28.23 -6.03
C LYS A 79 17.56 -27.77 -5.67
N CYS A 80 17.68 -26.60 -5.03
CA CYS A 80 18.97 -25.93 -4.85
C CYS A 80 19.26 -25.51 -3.40
N PHE A 81 18.42 -25.93 -2.44
CA PHE A 81 18.52 -25.59 -1.02
C PHE A 81 18.52 -24.07 -0.69
N GLY A 82 18.23 -23.22 -1.67
CA GLY A 82 18.16 -21.77 -1.51
C GLY A 82 16.91 -21.31 -0.76
N LYS A 83 16.93 -20.04 -0.33
CA LYS A 83 15.82 -19.41 0.41
C LYS A 83 14.58 -19.26 -0.45
N ILE A 84 13.43 -19.59 0.12
CA ILE A 84 12.11 -19.34 -0.46
C ILE A 84 11.58 -18.02 0.09
N ILE A 85 11.07 -17.16 -0.80
CA ILE A 85 10.49 -15.86 -0.46
C ILE A 85 9.09 -15.70 -1.04
N PHE A 86 8.33 -14.78 -0.46
CA PHE A 86 7.06 -14.30 -1.03
C PHE A 86 7.27 -13.67 -2.41
N THR A 87 6.27 -13.81 -3.28
CA THR A 87 6.28 -13.13 -4.59
C THR A 87 5.75 -11.70 -4.49
N ILE A 88 4.88 -11.44 -3.51
CA ILE A 88 4.34 -10.13 -3.19
C ILE A 88 4.79 -9.80 -1.76
N SER A 89 5.52 -8.70 -1.61
CA SER A 89 5.97 -8.22 -0.30
C SER A 89 4.87 -7.42 0.39
N GLU A 90 4.90 -7.41 1.72
CA GLU A 90 4.06 -6.52 2.55
C GLU A 90 4.15 -5.06 2.11
N GLY A 91 5.37 -4.55 1.88
CA GLY A 91 5.58 -3.17 1.45
C GLY A 91 4.86 -2.82 0.14
N SER A 92 4.67 -3.79 -0.77
CA SER A 92 3.90 -3.56 -2.00
C SER A 92 2.40 -3.37 -1.74
N VAL A 93 1.88 -4.00 -0.69
CA VAL A 93 0.48 -3.87 -0.26
C VAL A 93 0.27 -2.55 0.47
N MET A 94 1.19 -2.19 1.36
CA MET A 94 1.08 -1.01 2.23
C MET A 94 1.40 0.32 1.54
N LYS A 95 2.12 0.29 0.42
CA LYS A 95 2.64 1.48 -0.31
C LYS A 95 1.65 2.63 -0.48
N TYR A 96 0.37 2.32 -0.75
CA TYR A 96 -0.66 3.33 -1.02
C TYR A 96 -1.66 3.54 0.12
N LEU A 97 -1.60 2.75 1.19
CA LEU A 97 -2.59 2.81 2.26
C LEU A 97 -2.54 4.15 2.99
N GLU A 98 -1.37 4.54 3.51
CA GLU A 98 -1.18 5.81 4.21
C GLU A 98 -1.42 7.03 3.30
N PRO A 99 -0.89 7.10 2.06
CA PRO A 99 -1.22 8.19 1.14
C PRO A 99 -2.72 8.32 0.87
N SER A 100 -3.44 7.20 0.75
CA SER A 100 -4.88 7.22 0.51
C SER A 100 -5.65 7.82 1.69
N ILE A 101 -5.27 7.47 2.92
CA ILE A 101 -5.89 7.98 4.15
C ILE A 101 -5.59 9.48 4.32
N SER A 102 -4.33 9.88 4.10
CA SER A 102 -3.92 11.30 4.14
C SER A 102 -4.72 12.14 3.13
N LEU A 103 -4.82 11.66 1.88
CA LEU A 103 -5.60 12.31 0.84
C LEU A 103 -7.09 12.37 1.20
N ALA A 104 -7.61 11.32 1.85
CA ALA A 104 -9.00 11.26 2.27
C ALA A 104 -9.39 12.26 3.35
N ASN A 105 -8.48 12.48 4.29
CA ASN A 105 -8.67 13.44 5.36
C ASN A 105 -8.56 14.87 4.84
N LYS A 106 -7.63 15.13 3.92
CA LYS A 106 -7.38 16.48 3.38
C LYS A 106 -8.50 17.01 2.48
N TYR A 107 -9.07 16.18 1.62
CA TYR A 107 -10.04 16.61 0.61
C TYR A 107 -11.49 16.22 0.93
N ASN A 108 -11.81 15.96 2.21
CA ASN A 108 -13.15 15.65 2.71
C ASN A 108 -14.04 14.80 1.78
N ILE A 109 -13.56 13.61 1.43
CA ILE A 109 -14.28 12.70 0.54
C ILE A 109 -15.49 12.00 1.20
N PRO A 110 -16.39 11.38 0.40
CA PRO A 110 -17.59 10.73 0.90
C PRO A 110 -17.34 9.75 2.05
N PRO A 111 -18.22 9.69 3.06
CA PRO A 111 -18.06 8.83 4.23
C PRO A 111 -17.87 7.35 3.88
N TYR A 112 -18.59 6.84 2.88
CA TYR A 112 -18.46 5.46 2.41
C TYR A 112 -17.02 5.11 1.99
N LEU A 113 -16.35 6.04 1.33
CA LEU A 113 -15.00 5.81 0.82
C LEU A 113 -13.96 5.89 1.95
N LYS A 114 -14.16 6.78 2.94
CA LYS A 114 -13.38 6.80 4.19
C LYS A 114 -13.51 5.48 4.96
N GLN A 115 -14.74 4.98 5.12
CA GLN A 115 -14.99 3.68 5.76
C GLN A 115 -14.35 2.53 4.99
N THR A 116 -14.39 2.56 3.65
CA THR A 116 -13.76 1.54 2.81
C THR A 116 -12.24 1.50 2.98
N LEU A 117 -11.60 2.66 3.12
CA LEU A 117 -10.17 2.74 3.41
C LEU A 117 -9.85 2.21 4.82
N GLU A 118 -10.67 2.54 5.81
CA GLU A 118 -10.50 2.05 7.18
C GLU A 118 -10.62 0.52 7.25
N LEU A 119 -11.60 -0.06 6.56
CA LEU A 119 -11.72 -1.52 6.44
C LEU A 119 -10.50 -2.14 5.75
N ALA A 120 -9.99 -1.50 4.69
CA ALA A 120 -8.78 -1.99 4.01
C ALA A 120 -7.55 -1.92 4.91
N LYS A 121 -7.44 -0.87 5.75
CA LYS A 121 -6.38 -0.72 6.76
C LYS A 121 -6.47 -1.82 7.81
N GLN A 122 -7.65 -2.03 8.40
CA GLN A 122 -7.87 -3.09 9.38
C GLN A 122 -7.55 -4.48 8.80
N MET A 123 -7.94 -4.75 7.55
CA MET A 123 -7.56 -5.99 6.86
C MET A 123 -6.05 -6.15 6.73
N ALA A 124 -5.33 -5.09 6.36
CA ALA A 124 -3.87 -5.13 6.28
C ALA A 124 -3.24 -5.38 7.67
N GLU A 125 -3.68 -4.66 8.70
CA GLU A 125 -3.20 -4.84 10.08
C GLU A 125 -3.48 -6.24 10.63
N MET A 126 -4.62 -6.86 10.29
CA MET A 126 -4.91 -8.25 10.67
C MET A 126 -3.99 -9.26 9.98
N VAL A 127 -3.58 -9.00 8.73
CA VAL A 127 -2.74 -9.92 7.96
C VAL A 127 -1.27 -9.81 8.35
N PHE A 128 -0.77 -8.60 8.53
CA PHE A 128 0.65 -8.34 8.83
C PHE A 128 0.95 -8.22 10.32
N GLY A 129 -0.09 -8.08 11.14
CA GLY A 129 0.03 -7.71 12.55
C GLY A 129 0.21 -6.20 12.72
N LYS A 130 -0.07 -5.72 13.93
CA LYS A 130 0.37 -4.39 14.35
C LYS A 130 1.84 -4.47 14.75
N GLU A 131 2.57 -3.36 14.65
CA GLU A 131 3.85 -3.27 15.34
C GLU A 131 3.67 -3.71 16.79
N LYS A 132 4.56 -4.58 17.27
CA LYS A 132 4.49 -5.07 18.64
C LYS A 132 4.45 -3.86 19.57
N GLU A 133 3.34 -3.68 20.28
CA GLU A 133 3.24 -2.67 21.32
C GLU A 133 4.42 -2.89 22.27
N LYS A 134 5.32 -1.91 22.31
CA LYS A 134 6.43 -1.96 23.24
C LYS A 134 5.82 -1.70 24.61
N GLN A 135 5.92 -2.66 25.52
CA GLN A 135 5.44 -2.45 26.90
C GLN A 135 6.16 -1.23 27.48
N GLU A 136 5.44 -0.13 27.62
CA GLU A 136 5.94 1.07 28.27
C GLU A 136 5.61 1.01 29.76
N GLY A 137 6.49 1.54 30.62
CA GLY A 137 6.26 1.53 32.06
C GLY A 137 5.07 2.39 32.46
N LEU A 138 4.40 2.02 33.56
CA LEU A 138 3.25 2.75 34.12
C LEU A 138 3.49 4.26 34.31
N GLY A 139 4.73 4.68 34.60
CA GLY A 139 5.07 6.11 34.75
C GLY A 139 4.76 6.94 33.51
N LYS A 140 4.97 6.38 32.32
CA LYS A 140 4.69 7.05 31.03
C LYS A 140 3.19 7.21 30.75
N TRP A 141 2.35 6.47 31.48
CA TRP A 141 0.89 6.57 31.41
C TRP A 141 0.34 7.70 32.30
N PHE A 142 1.02 8.00 33.41
CA PHE A 142 0.64 9.07 34.34
C PHE A 142 1.33 10.42 34.05
N GLY A 143 2.33 10.46 33.16
CA GLY A 143 3.09 11.66 32.78
C GLY A 143 4.59 11.42 32.86
#